data_AF-A0AAJ2G569-F1
#
_entry.id   AF-A0AAJ2G569-F1
#
_cell.length_a   1.000
_cell.length_b   1.000
_cell.length_c   1.000
_cell.angle_alpha   90.00
_cell.angle_beta   90.00
_cell.angle_gamma   90.00
#
_symmetry.space_group_name_H-M   'P 1'
#
loop_
_entity.id
_entity.type
_entity.pdbx_description
1 polymer ?
#
loop_
_entity_poly.entity_id
_entity_poly.type
_entity_poly.pdbx_seq_one_letter_code
_entity_poly.pdbx_strand_id
1 'polypeptide(L)' 'MAVIGKATTCQLDKAFDISVNGASEVLVSRLGLSLRKIDPSFDPRTYGFKSLSQLLESLPKYLLAKSENKHPLVKLR' A
#
# COMPACT_ATOMS: atom_id res chain seq x y z
N MET A 1 -2.37 17.56 -9.55
CA MET A 1 -2.45 16.10 -9.70
C MET A 1 -1.11 15.53 -9.26
N ALA A 2 -1.07 14.78 -8.16
CA ALA A 2 0.18 14.20 -7.68
C ALA A 2 0.65 13.15 -8.68
N VAL A 3 1.76 13.42 -9.36
CA VAL A 3 2.41 12.44 -10.21
C VAL A 3 3.08 11.44 -9.28
N ILE A 4 2.41 10.32 -9.01
CA ILE A 4 3.02 9.23 -8.26
C ILE A 4 4.14 8.67 -9.13
N GLY A 5 5.38 8.92 -8.71
CA GLY A 5 6.57 8.55 -9.49
C GLY A 5 6.68 7.03 -9.68
N LYS A 6 7.37 6.60 -10.74
CA LYS A 6 7.64 5.19 -11.02
C LYS A 6 8.40 4.46 -9.89
N ALA A 7 9.11 5.21 -9.04
CA ALA A 7 9.84 4.67 -7.88
C ALA A 7 8.88 4.18 -6.78
N THR A 8 7.82 4.93 -6.52
CA THR A 8 6.83 4.63 -5.46
C THR A 8 6.10 3.32 -5.69
N THR A 9 5.71 3.04 -6.93
CA THR A 9 5.02 1.81 -7.29
C THR A 9 5.91 0.58 -7.13
N CYS A 10 7.21 0.70 -7.43
CA CYS A 10 8.17 -0.39 -7.25
C CYS A 10 8.37 -0.76 -5.77
N GLN A 11 8.38 0.22 -4.86
CA GLN A 11 8.51 -0.04 -3.42
C GLN A 11 7.26 -0.69 -2.85
N LEU A 12 6.08 -0.23 -3.26
CA LEU A 12 4.81 -0.86 -2.88
C LEU A 12 4.71 -2.30 -3.37
N ASP A 13 5.15 -2.58 -4.60
CA ASP A 13 5.16 -3.93 -5.15
C ASP A 13 6.03 -4.88 -4.32
N LYS A 14 7.24 -4.44 -3.96
CA LYS A 14 8.13 -5.21 -3.08
C LYS A 14 7.50 -5.42 -1.70
N ALA A 15 6.91 -4.37 -1.13
CA ALA A 15 6.26 -4.46 0.18
C ALA A 15 5.07 -5.42 0.15
N PHE A 16 4.32 -5.40 -0.95
CA PHE A 16 3.18 -6.28 -1.16
C PHE A 16 3.64 -7.73 -1.24
N ASP A 17 4.64 -8.02 -2.06
CA ASP A 17 5.20 -9.37 -2.22
C ASP A 17 5.73 -9.95 -0.89
N ILE A 18 6.41 -9.14 -0.08
CA ILE A 18 6.85 -9.57 1.27
C ILE A 18 5.65 -9.84 2.20
N SER A 19 4.57 -9.09 2.04
CA SER A 19 3.41 -9.17 2.94
C SER A 19 2.42 -10.25 2.55
N VAL A 20 2.36 -10.59 1.26
CA VAL A 20 1.40 -11.51 0.64
C VAL A 20 1.60 -12.92 1.19
N ASN A 21 2.84 -13.39 1.38
CA ASN A 21 3.21 -14.66 2.06
C ASN A 21 2.21 -15.83 1.86
N GLY A 22 1.71 -16.01 0.62
CA GLY A 22 0.74 -17.05 0.25
C GLY A 22 -0.76 -16.72 0.42
N ALA A 23 -1.11 -15.54 0.91
CA ALA A 23 -2.48 -15.02 0.98
C ALA A 23 -2.79 -14.10 -0.20
N SER A 24 -3.99 -14.11 -0.75
CA SER A 24 -4.36 -13.21 -1.87
C SER A 24 -4.62 -11.76 -1.42
N GLU A 25 -4.80 -11.52 -0.12
CA GLU A 25 -5.17 -10.24 0.47
C GLU A 25 -4.26 -9.95 1.67
N VAL A 26 -3.91 -8.69 1.86
CA VAL A 26 -2.99 -8.24 2.90
C VAL A 26 -3.61 -7.08 3.68
N LEU A 27 -3.42 -7.03 5.00
CA LEU A 27 -3.81 -5.85 5.78
C LEU A 27 -3.01 -4.62 5.35
N VAL A 28 -3.66 -3.47 5.14
CA VAL A 28 -2.96 -2.21 4.82
C VAL A 28 -1.91 -1.88 5.88
N SER A 29 -2.18 -2.17 7.15
CA SER A 29 -1.22 -2.02 8.24
C SER A 29 0.01 -2.90 8.05
N ARG A 30 -0.17 -4.17 7.64
CA ARG A 30 0.94 -5.10 7.37
C ARG A 30 1.75 -4.62 6.16
N LEU A 31 1.09 -4.18 5.10
CA LEU A 31 1.77 -3.59 3.94
C LEU A 31 2.61 -2.38 4.35
N GLY A 32 2.05 -1.46 5.13
CA GLY A 32 2.76 -0.28 5.61
C GLY A 32 3.97 -0.61 6.47
N LEU A 33 3.90 -1.66 7.30
CA LEU A 33 5.03 -2.16 8.07
C LEU A 33 6.14 -2.70 7.16
N SER A 34 5.80 -3.54 6.17
CA SER A 34 6.77 -4.06 5.20
C SER A 34 7.37 -2.95 4.34
N LEU A 35 6.56 -1.96 3.96
CA LEU A 35 7.00 -0.82 3.19
C LEU A 35 8.03 0.01 3.95
N ARG A 36 7.82 0.28 5.24
CA ARG A 36 8.80 0.95 6.10
C ARG A 36 10.11 0.17 6.26
N LYS A 37 10.08 -1.16 6.12
CA LYS A 37 11.31 -1.97 6.13
C LYS A 37 12.11 -1.81 4.84
N ILE A 38 11.43 -1.63 3.71
CA ILE A 38 12.07 -1.45 2.39
C ILE A 38 12.51 0.01 2.20
N ASP A 39 11.63 0.94 2.55
CA ASP A 39 11.86 2.36 2.50
C ASP A 39 11.38 3.03 3.80
N PRO A 40 12.28 3.23 4.77
CA PRO A 40 11.95 3.91 6.02
C PRO A 40 11.63 5.40 5.83
N SER A 41 12.00 5.99 4.69
CA SER A 41 11.68 7.39 4.36
C SER A 41 10.31 7.53 3.69
N PHE A 42 9.61 6.43 3.46
CA PHE A 42 8.31 6.45 2.81
C PHE A 42 7.26 7.15 3.68
N ASP A 43 6.68 8.23 3.14
CA ASP A 43 5.56 8.96 3.76
C ASP A 43 4.44 9.22 2.73
N PRO A 44 3.20 8.73 2.94
CA PRO A 44 2.06 9.04 2.07
C PRO A 44 1.80 10.54 1.87
N ARG A 45 2.18 11.37 2.86
CA ARG A 45 1.96 12.82 2.88
C ARG A 45 2.80 13.55 1.83
N THR A 46 3.98 13.03 1.49
CA THR A 46 4.81 13.61 0.41
C THR A 46 4.14 13.49 -0.96
N TYR A 47 3.17 12.59 -1.09
CA TYR A 47 2.36 12.39 -2.29
C TYR A 47 0.99 13.07 -2.22
N GLY A 48 0.68 13.79 -1.13
CA GLY A 48 -0.60 14.48 -0.95
C GLY A 48 -1.74 13.62 -0.42
N PHE A 49 -1.45 12.42 0.12
CA PHE A 49 -2.44 11.54 0.72
C PHE A 49 -2.41 11.61 2.25
N LYS A 50 -3.59 11.55 2.90
CA LYS A 50 -3.68 11.59 4.36
C LYS A 50 -3.24 10.29 5.02
N SER A 51 -3.42 9.17 4.30
CA SER A 51 -3.16 7.82 4.78
C SER A 51 -2.67 6.92 3.65
N LEU A 52 -1.95 5.86 4.01
CA LEU A 52 -1.46 4.85 3.08
C LEU A 52 -2.60 4.13 2.34
N SER A 53 -3.75 3.93 3.01
CA SER A 53 -4.98 3.45 2.36
C SER A 53 -5.41 4.38 1.23
N GLN A 54 -5.50 5.69 1.47
CA GLN A 54 -5.93 6.64 0.44
C GLN A 54 -4.96 6.68 -0.76
N LEU A 55 -3.67 6.52 -0.51
CA LEU A 55 -2.66 6.38 -1.56
C LEU A 55 -2.89 5.10 -2.39
N LEU A 56 -3.14 3.96 -1.73
CA LEU A 56 -3.44 2.70 -2.40
C LEU A 56 -4.73 2.77 -3.23
N GLU A 57 -5.76 3.44 -2.71
CA GLU A 57 -7.03 3.69 -3.41
C GLU A 57 -6.84 4.49 -4.70
N SER A 58 -5.85 5.40 -4.71
CA SER A 58 -5.50 6.17 -5.91
C SER A 58 -4.70 5.37 -6.93
N LEU A 59 -4.18 4.19 -6.57
CA LEU A 59 -3.36 3.38 -7.44
C LEU A 59 -4.22 2.33 -8.15
N PRO A 60 -4.31 2.34 -9.49
CA PRO A 60 -5.19 1.44 -10.24
C PRO A 60 -4.81 -0.05 -10.12
N LYS A 61 -3.58 -0.34 -9.67
CA LYS A 61 -3.05 -1.69 -9.47
C LYS A 61 -3.58 -2.36 -8.19
N TYR A 62 -3.95 -1.57 -7.19
CA TYR A 62 -4.38 -2.08 -5.89
C TYR A 62 -5.88 -1.84 -5.72
N LEU A 63 -6.55 -2.83 -5.14
CA LEU A 63 -7.92 -2.74 -4.69
C LEU A 63 -7.95 -2.76 -3.16
N LEU A 64 -8.56 -1.74 -2.58
CA LEU A 64 -8.87 -1.74 -1.16
C LEU A 64 -10.20 -2.46 -0.90
N ALA A 65 -10.12 -3.57 -0.17
CA ALA A 65 -11.26 -4.29 0.36
C ALA A 65 -11.51 -3.83 1.80
N LYS A 66 -12.72 -3.37 2.10
CA LYS A 66 -13.11 -3.08 3.48
C LYS A 66 -13.41 -4.40 4.19
N SER A 67 -12.67 -4.73 5.25
CA SER A 67 -12.96 -5.88 6.10
C SER A 67 -13.97 -5.49 7.19
N GLU A 68 -14.78 -6.44 7.65
CA GLU A 68 -15.68 -6.27 8.81
C GLU A 68 -14.92 -5.89 10.08
N ASN A 69 -13.65 -6.32 10.20
CA ASN A 69 -12.80 -6.06 11.36
C ASN A 69 -12.06 -4.71 11.28
N LYS A 70 -12.75 -3.59 11.03
CA LYS A 70 -12.30 -2.18 11.10
C LYS A 70 -11.00 -1.78 10.36
N HIS A 71 -10.27 -2.72 9.79
CA HIS A 71 -8.99 -2.52 9.11
C HIS A 71 -9.14 -2.84 7.63
N PRO A 72 -8.78 -1.92 6.74
CA PRO A 72 -8.83 -2.18 5.31
C PRO A 72 -7.78 -3.22 4.91
N LEU A 73 -8.19 -4.09 4.00
CA LEU A 73 -7.37 -5.06 3.29
C LEU A 73 -7.01 -4.47 1.91
N VAL A 74 -5.88 -4.88 1.38
CA VAL A 74 -5.41 -4.54 0.04
C VAL A 74 -5.12 -5.81 -0.73
N LYS A 75 -5.53 -5.85 -1.99
CA LYS A 75 -5.22 -6.92 -2.93
C LYS A 75 -4.85 -6.35 -4.29
N LEU A 76 -4.21 -7.18 -5.11
CA LEU A 76 -3.96 -6.84 -6.51
C LEU A 76 -5.27 -6.95 -7.29
N ARG A 77 -5.46 -6.03 -8.23
CA ARG A 77 -6.57 -6.07 -9.19
C ARG A 77 -6.33 -7.10 -10.28
#